data_AF-A0ABD4QAI4-F1
#
_entry.id   AF-A0ABD4QAI4-F1
#
_cell.length_a   1.000
_cell.length_b   1.000
_cell.length_c   1.000
_cell.angle_alpha   90.00
_cell.angle_beta   90.00
_cell.angle_gamma   90.00
#
_symmetry.space_group_name_H-M   'P 1'
#
loop_
_entity.id
_entity.type
_entity.pdbx_description
1 polymer ?
#
loop_
_entity_poly.entity_id
_entity_poly.type
_entity_poly.pdbx_seq_one_letter_code
_entity_poly.pdbx_strand_id
1 'polypeptide(L)'
;YLVLHTLSLPLDTLDPFLDARLLPEEIDAVLKVIDRRVTERVPAAYITHEAFMHGLRFYVDSRVIVPRSFIGELLQDGLQP
;
A
#
# COMPACT_ATOMS: atom_id res chain seq x y z
N TYR A 1 6.55 1.15 2.46
CA TYR A 1 5.20 1.41 1.93
C TYR A 1 4.23 1.97 2.97
N LEU A 2 3.64 1.19 3.89
CA LEU A 2 2.55 1.68 4.78
C LEU A 2 2.91 2.94 5.59
N VAL A 3 4.10 2.99 6.17
CA VAL A 3 4.59 4.17 6.91
C VAL A 3 4.67 5.40 5.99
N LEU A 4 5.38 5.27 4.86
CA LEU A 4 5.52 6.34 3.87
C LEU A 4 4.17 6.82 3.36
N HIS A 5 3.25 5.91 3.01
CA HIS A 5 1.91 6.25 2.57
C HIS A 5 1.13 7.03 3.65
N THR A 6 1.19 6.57 4.90
CA THR A 6 0.48 7.23 6.02
C THR A 6 0.99 8.64 6.26
N LEU A 7 2.29 8.85 6.07
CA LEU A 7 2.95 10.15 6.21
C LEU A 7 2.91 10.99 4.92
N SER A 8 2.20 10.54 3.88
CA SER A 8 2.15 11.20 2.57
C SER A 8 3.55 11.44 1.95
N LEU A 9 4.50 10.54 2.22
CA LEU A 9 5.85 10.58 1.68
C LEU A 9 5.96 9.78 0.37
N PRO A 10 6.92 10.13 -0.52
CA PRO A 10 7.19 9.35 -1.73
C PRO A 10 7.48 7.87 -1.40
N LEU A 11 6.72 6.97 -2.03
CA LEU A 11 6.73 5.55 -1.69
C LEU A 11 8.03 4.83 -2.06
N ASP A 12 8.75 5.36 -3.05
CA ASP A 12 9.98 4.81 -3.60
C ASP A 12 11.25 5.43 -2.99
N THR A 13 11.10 6.43 -2.10
CA THR A 13 12.23 7.21 -1.61
C THR A 13 12.15 7.39 -0.10
N LEU A 14 12.82 6.52 0.65
CA LEU A 14 12.92 6.62 2.11
C LEU A 14 14.18 7.36 2.58
N ASP A 15 15.30 7.20 1.87
CA ASP A 15 16.63 7.67 2.32
C ASP A 15 16.69 9.13 2.78
N PRO A 16 16.04 10.11 2.11
CA PRO A 16 16.06 11.51 2.52
C PRO A 16 15.37 11.78 3.86
N PHE A 17 14.53 10.84 4.33
CA PHE A 17 13.65 11.03 5.49
C PHE A 17 14.11 10.22 6.71
N LEU A 18 15.25 9.53 6.64
CA LEU A 18 15.73 8.68 7.74
C LEU A 18 16.05 9.46 9.02
N ASP A 19 16.51 10.71 8.88
CA ASP A 19 16.82 11.59 10.01
C ASP A 19 15.61 12.43 10.46
N ALA A 20 14.47 12.31 9.77
CA ALA A 20 13.27 13.06 10.11
C ALA A 20 12.69 12.60 11.46
N ARG A 21 12.12 13.55 12.20
CA ARG A 21 11.39 13.27 13.45
C ARG A 21 9.90 13.40 13.19
N LEU A 22 9.17 12.35 13.55
CA LEU A 22 7.72 12.35 13.46
C LEU A 22 7.11 13.14 14.62
N LEU A 23 6.05 13.87 14.30
CA LEU A 23 5.15 14.49 15.28
C LEU A 23 4.39 13.39 16.04
N PRO A 24 3.93 13.66 17.27
CA PRO A 24 3.13 12.69 18.03
C PRO A 24 1.90 12.18 17.26
N GLU A 25 1.21 13.06 16.55
CA GLU A 25 0.04 12.73 15.73
C GLU A 25 0.38 11.80 14.55
N GLU A 26 1.55 12.00 13.94
CA GLU A 26 2.05 11.15 12.85
C GLU A 26 2.41 9.75 13.35
N ILE A 27 3.00 9.66 14.55
CA ILE A 27 3.30 8.39 15.22
C ILE A 27 1.99 7.64 15.48
N ASP A 28 0.99 8.30 16.06
CA ASP A 28 -0.32 7.70 16.35
C ASP A 28 -1.01 7.21 15.08
N ALA A 29 -0.96 7.99 13.99
CA ALA A 29 -1.52 7.60 12.70
C ALA A 29 -0.84 6.34 12.14
N VAL A 30 0.50 6.29 12.16
CA VAL A 30 1.27 5.14 11.69
C VAL A 30 0.99 3.90 12.54
N LEU A 31 0.98 4.03 13.86
CA LEU A 31 0.69 2.93 14.76
C LEU A 31 -0.72 2.37 14.54
N LYS A 32 -1.72 3.23 14.34
CA LYS A 32 -3.10 2.81 14.05
C LYS A 32 -3.21 2.01 12.76
N VAL A 33 -2.52 2.42 11.71
CA VAL A 33 -2.49 1.71 10.42
C VAL A 33 -1.81 0.34 10.55
N ILE A 34 -0.70 0.27 11.30
CA ILE A 34 0.04 -0.97 11.55
C ILE A 34 -0.80 -1.94 12.41
N ASP A 35 -1.40 -1.45 13.50
CA ASP A 35 -2.25 -2.26 14.36
C ASP A 35 -3.42 -2.84 13.57
N ARG A 36 -4.12 -2.01 12.80
CA ARG A 36 -5.19 -2.47 11.89
C ARG A 36 -4.70 -3.56 10.94
N ARG A 37 -3.52 -3.37 10.33
CA ARG A 37 -2.93 -4.34 9.39
C ARG A 37 -2.65 -5.70 10.05
N VAL A 38 -2.18 -5.71 11.29
CA VAL A 38 -1.76 -6.90 12.04
C VAL A 38 -2.97 -7.58 12.68
N THR A 39 -3.79 -6.83 13.40
CA THR A 39 -4.92 -7.32 14.19
C THR A 39 -6.08 -7.75 13.30
N GLU A 40 -6.49 -6.92 12.34
CA GLU A 40 -7.58 -7.26 11.41
C GLU A 40 -7.11 -8.10 10.21
N ARG A 41 -5.80 -8.25 10.03
CA ARG A 41 -5.16 -8.95 8.90
C ARG A 41 -5.58 -8.45 7.51
N VAL A 42 -6.13 -7.25 7.42
CA VAL A 42 -6.58 -6.61 6.17
C VAL A 42 -5.39 -6.31 5.26
N PRO A 43 -5.40 -6.67 3.96
CA PRO A 43 -4.34 -6.32 3.02
C PRO A 43 -3.97 -4.83 3.03
N ALA A 44 -2.67 -4.53 2.91
CA ALA A 44 -2.17 -3.15 2.92
C ALA A 44 -2.86 -2.26 1.88
N ALA A 45 -3.10 -2.79 0.69
CA ALA A 45 -3.78 -2.12 -0.41
C ALA A 45 -5.22 -1.67 -0.06
N TYR A 46 -5.95 -2.43 0.77
CA TYR A 46 -7.29 -2.02 1.23
C TYR A 46 -7.24 -1.00 2.37
N ILE A 47 -6.11 -0.90 3.08
CA ILE A 47 -5.92 0.13 4.10
C ILE A 47 -5.56 1.46 3.44
N THR A 48 -4.72 1.42 2.41
CA THR A 48 -4.31 2.61 1.64
C THR A 48 -5.30 2.97 0.54
N HIS A 49 -6.21 2.06 0.18
CA HIS A 49 -7.07 2.13 -1.00
C HIS A 49 -6.32 2.25 -2.33
N GLU A 50 -5.08 1.75 -2.38
CA GLU A 50 -4.23 1.85 -3.56
C GLU A 50 -3.56 0.51 -3.89
N ALA A 51 -3.54 0.17 -5.18
CA ALA A 51 -2.70 -0.89 -5.73
C ALA A 51 -1.94 -0.38 -6.95
N PHE A 52 -0.69 -0.81 -7.09
CA PHE A 52 0.15 -0.51 -8.25
C PHE A 52 0.22 -1.73 -9.15
N MET A 53 -0.07 -1.55 -10.43
CA MET A 53 0.01 -2.60 -11.45
C MET A 53 0.58 -1.98 -12.74
N HIS A 54 1.70 -2.53 -13.21
CA HIS A 54 2.41 -2.05 -14.43
C HIS A 54 2.69 -0.54 -14.43
N GLY A 55 3.08 0.02 -13.29
CA GLY A 55 3.38 1.46 -13.15
C GLY A 55 2.13 2.34 -13.07
N LEU A 56 0.93 1.78 -13.14
CA LEU A 56 -0.33 2.50 -12.97
C LEU A 56 -0.86 2.32 -11.55
N ARG A 57 -1.45 3.38 -11.00
CA ARG A 57 -2.07 3.39 -9.67
C ARG A 57 -3.59 3.21 -9.82
N PHE A 58 -4.13 2.20 -9.14
CA PHE A 58 -5.55 1.88 -9.10
C PHE A 58 -6.12 2.10 -7.71
N TYR A 59 -7.35 2.61 -7.67
CA TYR A 59 -8.14 2.61 -6.44
C TYR A 59 -8.63 1.18 -6.17
N VAL A 60 -8.49 0.72 -4.93
CA VAL A 60 -8.91 -0.63 -4.52
C VAL A 60 -9.59 -0.62 -3.15
N ASP A 61 -10.53 -1.53 -2.96
CA ASP A 61 -11.19 -1.76 -1.68
C ASP A 61 -11.57 -3.24 -1.53
N SER A 62 -12.28 -3.59 -0.46
CA SER A 62 -12.67 -4.98 -0.16
C SER A 62 -13.58 -5.64 -1.19
N ARG A 63 -14.09 -4.90 -2.19
CA ARG A 63 -14.92 -5.42 -3.28
C ARG A 63 -14.11 -5.98 -4.44
N VAL A 64 -12.80 -5.70 -4.50
CA VAL A 64 -11.92 -6.16 -5.59
C VAL A 64 -10.83 -7.08 -5.06
N ILE A 65 -10.45 -8.08 -5.85
CA ILE A 65 -9.28 -8.91 -5.55
C ILE A 65 -8.03 -8.09 -5.87
N VAL A 66 -7.13 -7.92 -4.91
CA VAL A 66 -5.80 -7.35 -5.19
C VAL A 66 -5.04 -8.34 -6.07
N PRO A 67 -4.73 -8.01 -7.33
CA PRO A 67 -4.02 -8.94 -8.21
C PRO A 67 -2.63 -9.20 -7.64
N ARG A 68 -2.33 -10.46 -7.33
CA ARG A 68 -0.97 -10.91 -7.03
C ARG A 68 -0.25 -11.22 -8.34
N SER A 69 1.09 -11.30 -8.32
CA SER A 69 1.95 -11.41 -9.52
C SER A 69 1.41 -12.37 -10.59
N PHE A 70 0.94 -13.55 -10.20
CA PHE A 70 0.39 -14.55 -11.14
C PHE A 70 -0.84 -14.08 -11.92
N ILE A 71 -1.83 -13.42 -11.28
CA ILE A 71 -3.02 -12.91 -11.98
C ILE A 71 -2.69 -11.64 -12.77
N GLY A 72 -1.80 -10.80 -12.24
CA GLY A 72 -1.34 -9.58 -12.92
C GLY A 72 -0.63 -9.88 -14.25
N GLU A 73 0.23 -10.89 -14.28
CA GLU A 73 0.91 -11.34 -15.51
C GLU A 73 -0.08 -11.91 -16.55
N LEU A 74 -1.05 -12.75 -16.12
CA LEU A 74 -2.07 -13.30 -17.02
C LEU A 74 -2.97 -12.24 -17.68
N LEU A 75 -3.14 -11.08 -17.03
CA LEU A 75 -3.87 -9.95 -17.60
C LEU A 75 -3.08 -9.27 -18.74
N GLN A 76 -1.74 -9.35 -18.75
CA GLN A 76 -0.93 -8.85 -19.86
C GLN A 76 -1.07 -9.71 -21.12
N ASP A 77 -1.16 -11.03 -20.94
CA ASP A 77 -1.28 -12.00 -22.05
C ASP A 77 -2.72 -12.12 -22.60
N GLY A 78 -3.61 -11.20 -22.21
CA GLY A 78 -4.96 -11.10 -22.75
C GLY A 78 -5.88 -12.26 -22.36
N LEU A 79 -5.57 -12.99 -21.28
CA LEU A 79 -6.33 -14.16 -20.82
C LEU A 79 -6.46 -15.26 -21.90
N GLN A 80 -5.48 -15.37 -22.81
CA GLN A 80 -5.47 -16.48 -23.76
C GLN A 80 -5.15 -17.79 -23.04
N PRO A 81 -5.89 -18.89 -23.33
CA PRO A 81 -5.73 -20.17 -22.66
C PRO A 81 -4.37 -20.83 -22.91
#